data_AF-A0A7Y2DGB0-F1
#
_entry.id   AF-A0A7Y2DGB0-F1
#
_cell.length_a   1.000
_cell.length_b   1.000
_cell.length_c   1.000
_cell.angle_alpha   90.00
_cell.angle_beta   90.00
_cell.angle_gamma   90.00
#
_symmetry.space_group_name_H-M   'P 1'
#
loop_
_entity.id
_entity.type
_entity.pdbx_description
1 polymer ?
#
loop_
_entity_poly.entity_id
_entity_poly.type
_entity_poly.pdbx_seq_one_letter_code
_entity_poly.pdbx_strand_id
1 'polypeptide(L)'
;MKSLGLFLLIIVSGSCGSIRVNYDYDKDTDFSNYSTYNYYPDMLTGLSELDNKRLLNAVDTEMRLKGIRFSEDPDFLVNIESRSFQAPRNNNVGVGLGGTGR
;
A
#
# COMPACT_ATOMS: atom_id res chain seq x y z
N MET A 1 -12.50 35.54 -17.16
CA MET A 1 -12.63 34.25 -17.86
C MET A 1 -11.34 33.43 -17.86
N LYS A 2 -10.16 34.01 -18.17
CA LYS A 2 -8.87 33.28 -18.17
C LYS A 2 -8.45 32.75 -16.78
N SER A 3 -8.73 33.49 -15.71
CA SER A 3 -8.43 33.09 -14.32
C SER A 3 -9.28 31.93 -13.81
N LEU A 4 -10.54 31.81 -14.27
CA LEU A 4 -11.44 30.75 -13.85
C LEU A 4 -11.02 29.39 -14.41
N GLY A 5 -10.55 29.35 -15.67
CA GLY A 5 -9.98 28.13 -16.26
C GLY A 5 -8.70 27.68 -15.56
N LEU A 6 -7.85 28.64 -15.17
CA LEU A 6 -6.63 28.35 -14.41
C LEU A 6 -6.93 27.79 -13.01
N PHE A 7 -7.94 28.35 -12.34
CA PHE A 7 -8.39 27.90 -11.02
C PHE A 7 -8.99 26.49 -11.08
N LEU A 8 -9.78 26.18 -12.10
CA LEU A 8 -10.35 24.84 -12.33
C LEU A 8 -9.24 23.80 -12.59
N LEU A 9 -8.20 24.16 -13.35
CA LEU A 9 -7.05 23.31 -13.62
C LEU A 9 -6.30 22.92 -12.34
N ILE A 10 -6.11 23.88 -11.42
CA ILE A 10 -5.42 23.67 -10.14
C ILE A 10 -6.23 22.75 -9.21
N ILE A 11 -7.57 22.88 -9.21
CA ILE A 11 -8.43 22.02 -8.39
C ILE A 11 -8.40 20.57 -8.89
N VAL A 12 -8.44 20.37 -10.21
CA VAL A 12 -8.45 19.02 -10.80
C VAL A 12 -7.08 18.33 -10.63
N SER A 13 -5.97 19.07 -10.73
CA SER A 13 -4.62 18.52 -10.56
C SER A 13 -4.28 18.14 -9.12
N GLY A 14 -4.96 18.72 -8.12
CA GLY A 14 -4.75 18.41 -6.70
C GLY A 14 -5.45 17.14 -6.19
N SER A 15 -6.21 16.43 -7.03
CA SER A 15 -7.03 15.28 -6.58
C SER A 15 -6.25 13.97 -6.38
N CYS A 16 -4.97 13.91 -6.73
CA CYS A 16 -4.15 12.71 -6.57
C CYS A 16 -3.75 12.53 -5.11
N GLY A 17 -4.38 11.57 -4.42
CA GLY A 17 -4.03 11.19 -3.05
C GLY A 17 -2.70 10.41 -3.01
N SER A 18 -1.76 10.85 -2.18
CA SER A 18 -0.51 10.12 -1.95
C SER A 18 -0.74 8.88 -1.09
N ILE A 19 -0.05 7.79 -1.41
CA ILE A 19 -0.01 6.57 -0.60
C ILE A 19 0.86 6.85 0.63
N ARG A 20 0.34 6.55 1.83
CA ARG A 20 1.12 6.63 3.07
C ARG A 20 1.89 5.33 3.23
N VAL A 21 3.21 5.42 3.29
CA VAL A 21 4.11 4.28 3.53
C VAL A 21 4.86 4.54 4.83
N ASN A 22 4.95 3.53 5.69
CA ASN A 22 5.78 3.55 6.88
C ASN A 22 6.68 2.32 6.86
N TYR A 23 7.89 2.44 7.37
CA TYR A 23 8.87 1.35 7.46
C TYR A 23 9.61 1.41 8.78
N ASP A 24 9.99 0.26 9.29
CA ASP A 24 10.82 0.10 10.49
C ASP A 24 11.82 -1.04 10.22
N TYR A 25 13.04 -0.87 10.69
CA TYR A 25 14.13 -1.83 10.48
C TYR A 25 15.19 -1.69 11.57
N ASP A 26 15.97 -2.76 11.76
CA ASP A 26 17.11 -2.75 12.67
C ASP A 26 18.29 -1.97 12.07
N LYS A 27 18.70 -0.89 12.73
CA LYS A 27 19.76 0.01 12.27
C LYS A 27 21.17 -0.55 12.49
N ASP A 28 21.32 -1.52 13.38
CA ASP A 28 22.61 -2.12 13.71
C ASP A 28 22.93 -3.31 12.79
N THR A 29 21.94 -3.78 12.01
CA THR A 29 22.10 -4.88 11.06
C THR A 29 22.68 -4.40 9.72
N ASP A 30 23.74 -5.06 9.25
CA ASP A 30 24.29 -4.87 7.91
C ASP A 30 23.55 -5.74 6.88
N PHE A 31 22.62 -5.10 6.15
CA PHE A 31 21.82 -5.76 5.14
C PHE A 31 22.59 -6.15 3.86
N SER A 32 23.84 -5.68 3.68
CA SER A 32 24.62 -6.01 2.47
C SER A 32 25.00 -7.50 2.38
N ASN A 33 24.95 -8.21 3.51
CA ASN A 33 25.24 -9.64 3.58
C ASN A 33 24.08 -10.53 3.10
N TYR A 34 22.89 -9.97 2.89
CA TYR A 34 21.71 -10.72 2.45
C TYR A 34 21.51 -10.52 0.95
N SER A 35 21.67 -11.59 0.18
CA SER A 35 21.64 -11.56 -1.28
C SER A 35 20.54 -12.41 -1.88
N THR A 36 19.91 -13.26 -1.08
CA THR A 36 18.87 -14.18 -1.51
C THR A 36 17.63 -14.12 -0.63
N TYR A 37 16.45 -14.27 -1.23
CA TYR A 37 15.16 -14.29 -0.52
C TYR A 37 14.23 -15.38 -1.05
N ASN A 38 13.25 -15.75 -0.22
CA ASN A 38 12.07 -16.51 -0.63
C ASN A 38 10.85 -16.04 0.19
N TYR A 39 9.67 -16.57 -0.08
CA TYR A 39 8.45 -16.32 0.65
C TYR A 39 8.18 -17.43 1.67
N TYR A 40 7.47 -17.12 2.75
CA TYR A 40 7.00 -18.15 3.67
C TYR A 40 6.03 -19.13 2.94
N PRO A 41 6.20 -20.46 3.07
CA PRO A 41 5.35 -21.44 2.38
C PRO A 41 3.87 -21.38 2.79
N ASP A 42 3.60 -20.94 4.01
CA ASP A 42 2.29 -20.84 4.65
C ASP A 42 1.80 -19.38 4.79
N MET A 43 2.36 -18.47 3.99
CA MET A 43 1.98 -17.05 3.98
C MET A 43 0.50 -16.86 3.61
N LEU A 44 -0.23 -16.11 4.46
CA LEU A 44 -1.62 -15.75 4.25
C LEU A 44 -1.78 -14.24 4.06
N THR A 45 -1.78 -13.79 2.81
CA THR A 45 -1.82 -12.35 2.51
C THR A 45 -3.18 -11.71 2.75
N GLY A 46 -4.27 -12.49 2.75
CA GLY A 46 -5.64 -11.97 2.84
C GLY A 46 -6.12 -11.23 1.58
N LEU A 47 -5.34 -11.28 0.50
CA LEU A 47 -5.66 -10.68 -0.79
C LEU A 47 -6.39 -11.65 -1.71
N SER A 48 -7.04 -11.11 -2.76
CA SER A 48 -7.53 -11.93 -3.87
C SER A 48 -6.37 -12.60 -4.61
N GLU A 49 -6.61 -13.70 -5.33
CA GLU A 49 -5.56 -14.39 -6.11
C GLU A 49 -4.88 -13.45 -7.11
N LEU A 50 -5.66 -12.62 -7.81
CA LEU A 50 -5.16 -11.66 -8.79
C LEU A 50 -4.27 -10.60 -8.13
N ASP A 51 -4.70 -10.05 -7.00
CA ASP A 51 -3.94 -9.02 -6.29
C ASP A 51 -2.69 -9.59 -5.65
N ASN A 52 -2.77 -10.82 -5.11
CA ASN A 52 -1.62 -11.53 -4.57
C ASN A 52 -0.55 -11.72 -5.64
N LYS A 53 -0.93 -12.22 -6.83
CA LYS A 53 -0.01 -12.37 -7.97
C LYS A 53 0.62 -11.06 -8.39
N ARG A 54 -0.15 -9.97 -8.45
CA ARG A 54 0.36 -8.64 -8.81
C ARG A 54 1.34 -8.10 -7.78
N LEU A 55 1.04 -8.27 -6.50
CA LEU A 55 1.90 -7.81 -5.42
C LEU A 55 3.23 -8.57 -5.41
N LEU A 56 3.20 -9.90 -5.50
CA LEU A 56 4.41 -10.73 -5.54
C LEU A 56 5.29 -10.36 -6.74
N ASN A 57 4.70 -10.18 -7.93
CA ASN A 57 5.46 -9.73 -9.10
C ASN A 57 6.13 -8.35 -8.90
N ALA A 58 5.46 -7.43 -8.20
CA ALA A 58 6.00 -6.12 -7.91
C ALA A 58 7.17 -6.23 -6.91
N VAL A 59 7.01 -7.01 -5.84
CA VAL A 59 8.08 -7.28 -4.86
C VAL A 59 9.28 -7.95 -5.55
N ASP A 60 9.05 -8.97 -6.37
CA ASP A 60 10.12 -9.66 -7.10
C ASP A 60 10.88 -8.74 -8.05
N THR A 61 10.17 -7.80 -8.68
CA THR A 61 10.79 -6.80 -9.54
C THR A 61 11.69 -5.86 -8.73
N GLU A 62 11.22 -5.37 -7.58
CA GLU A 62 12.00 -4.49 -6.70
C GLU A 62 13.19 -5.21 -6.07
N MET A 63 13.04 -6.46 -5.62
CA MET A 63 14.15 -7.26 -5.09
C MET A 63 15.24 -7.44 -6.13
N ARG A 64 14.87 -7.78 -7.37
CA ARG A 64 15.80 -7.92 -8.49
C ARG A 64 16.51 -6.60 -8.81
N LEU A 65 15.80 -5.47 -8.80
CA LEU A 65 16.39 -4.15 -8.99
C LEU A 65 17.40 -3.80 -7.88
N LYS A 66 17.20 -4.31 -6.67
CA LYS A 66 18.14 -4.20 -5.54
C LYS A 66 19.27 -5.22 -5.57
N GLY A 67 19.30 -6.13 -6.55
CA GLY A 67 20.33 -7.18 -6.68
C GLY A 67 20.11 -8.39 -5.77
N ILE A 68 18.95 -8.51 -5.13
CA ILE A 68 18.57 -9.66 -4.29
C ILE A 68 17.85 -10.67 -5.17
N ARG A 69 18.30 -11.93 -5.16
CA ARG A 69 17.79 -13.00 -6.04
C ARG A 69 16.88 -13.98 -5.29
N PHE A 70 15.94 -14.58 -6.00
CA PHE A 70 15.14 -15.68 -5.45
C PHE A 70 16.02 -16.93 -5.24
N SER A 71 15.83 -17.66 -4.13
CA SER A 71 16.53 -18.92 -3.82
C SER A 71 15.64 -19.89 -3.03
N GLU A 72 15.76 -21.19 -3.30
CA GLU A 72 15.12 -22.23 -2.48
C GLU A 72 15.81 -22.41 -1.11
N ASP A 73 17.07 -21.98 -0.99
CA ASP A 73 17.82 -21.86 0.27
C ASP A 73 18.17 -20.38 0.46
N PRO A 74 17.26 -19.55 1.02
CA PRO A 74 17.41 -18.11 1.07
C PRO A 74 18.09 -17.61 2.35
N ASP A 75 18.72 -16.44 2.29
CA ASP A 75 19.28 -15.76 3.46
C ASP A 75 18.17 -15.23 4.39
N PHE A 76 16.99 -14.92 3.82
CA PHE A 76 15.82 -14.48 4.58
C PHE A 76 14.49 -14.80 3.89
N LEU A 77 13.41 -14.81 4.68
CA LEU A 77 12.04 -15.04 4.21
C LEU A 77 11.18 -13.78 4.32
N VAL A 78 10.31 -13.56 3.34
CA VAL A 78 9.36 -12.44 3.29
C VAL A 78 7.95 -12.93 3.61
N ASN A 79 7.34 -12.34 4.64
CA ASN A 79 5.92 -12.52 4.97
C ASN A 79 5.14 -11.25 4.61
N ILE A 80 3.99 -11.39 3.96
CA ILE A 80 3.13 -10.29 3.54
C ILE A 80 1.75 -10.50 4.15
N GLU A 81 1.28 -9.51 4.89
CA GLU A 81 -0.05 -9.51 5.49
C GLU A 81 -0.82 -8.27 5.05
N SER A 82 -2.12 -8.45 4.80
CA SER A 82 -3.02 -7.33 4.52
C SER A 82 -4.22 -7.36 5.45
N ARG A 83 -4.71 -6.17 5.79
CA ARG A 83 -5.96 -5.99 6.52
C ARG A 83 -6.86 -5.10 5.70
N SER A 84 -8.06 -5.59 5.37
CA SER A 84 -9.11 -4.79 4.78
C SER A 84 -10.17 -4.46 5.84
N PHE A 85 -10.72 -3.25 5.76
CA PHE A 85 -11.85 -2.84 6.57
C PHE A 85 -12.93 -2.29 5.66
N GLN A 86 -14.12 -2.86 5.74
CA GLN A 86 -15.31 -2.33 5.07
C GLN A 86 -16.17 -1.62 6.11
N ALA A 87 -16.30 -0.31 5.97
CA ALA A 87 -17.24 0.44 6.80
C ALA A 87 -18.67 -0.04 6.51
N PRO A 88 -19.51 -0.23 7.54
CA PRO A 88 -20.90 -0.60 7.34
C PRO A 88 -21.61 0.46 6.48
N ARG A 89 -22.35 -0.01 5.46
CA ARG A 89 -23.08 0.88 4.54
C ARG A 89 -24.26 1.52 5.26
N ASN A 90 -24.09 2.75 5.73
CA ASN A 90 -25.17 3.52 6.33
C ASN A 90 -25.88 4.37 5.26
N ASN A 91 -26.89 3.80 4.59
CA ASN A 91 -27.68 4.49 3.55
C ASN A 91 -28.74 5.44 4.14
N ASN A 92 -28.43 6.12 5.23
CA ASN A 92 -29.34 7.08 5.84
C ASN A 92 -29.00 8.49 5.35
N VAL A 93 -29.88 9.05 4.51
CA VAL A 93 -29.89 10.50 4.23
C VAL A 93 -30.51 11.18 5.44
N GLY A 94 -29.68 11.61 6.39
CA GLY A 94 -30.13 12.40 7.53
C GLY A 94 -30.38 13.84 7.10
N VAL A 95 -31.65 14.23 6.95
CA VAL A 95 -32.02 15.65 6.81
C VAL A 95 -32.22 16.21 8.22
N GLY A 96 -31.17 16.83 8.77
CA GLY A 96 -31.24 17.53 10.05
C GLY A 96 -31.52 19.01 9.83
N LEU A 97 -32.61 19.53 10.41
CA LEU A 97 -32.76 20.94 10.66
C LEU A 97 -31.94 21.24 11.92
N GLY A 98 -30.87 22.02 11.79
CA GLY A 98 -30.03 22.42 12.91
C GLY A 98 -30.86 23.10 13.98
N GLY A 99 -31.05 22.43 15.12
CA GLY A 99 -31.61 23.04 16.31
C GLY A 99 -30.64 24.10 16.81
N THR A 100 -31.08 25.35 16.83
CA THR A 100 -30.34 26.44 17.47
C THR A 100 -30.28 26.16 18.97
N GLY A 101 -29.15 25.62 19.40
CA GLY A 101 -28.85 25.44 20.82
C GLY A 101 -28.87 26.81 21.53
N ARG A 102 -29.62 26.87 22.63
CA ARG A 102 -29.40 27.82 23.72
C ARG A 102 -28.73 27.08 24.86
#